data_AF-A0AAW2CP08-F1
#
_entry.id   AF-A0AAW2CP08-F1
#
_cell.length_a   1.000
_cell.length_b   1.000
_cell.length_c   1.000
_cell.angle_alpha   90.00
_cell.angle_beta   90.00
_cell.angle_gamma   90.00
#
_symmetry.space_group_name_H-M   'P 1'
#
loop_
_entity.id
_entity.type
_entity.pdbx_description
1 polymer ?
#
loop_
_entity_poly.entity_id
_entity_poly.type
_entity_poly.pdbx_seq_one_letter_code
_entity_poly.pdbx_strand_id
1 'polypeptide(L)'
;MLSSAEIVPEPLGLVLIISSWNFPFGPSLEPMIGALAAGNTVVLKPSDLAPASASLLATAISTYLDNKAVKVIQGGPSVGEQLLQQRWYKIFFTGSAHVGRIVMSAAVKHLTPVTLELGGKCPAVLDSLSSSWDIKVAVKRIVYGKLKS
;
A
#
# COMPACT_ATOMS: atom_id res chain seq x y z
N MET A 1 -14.36 15.03 43.04
CA MET A 1 -14.41 13.98 42.00
C MET A 1 -13.31 14.28 41.01
N LEU A 2 -12.36 13.35 40.79
CA LEU A 2 -11.37 13.46 39.72
C LEU A 2 -11.90 12.67 38.52
N SER A 3 -12.09 13.35 37.39
CA SER A 3 -12.43 12.72 36.11
C SER A 3 -11.17 12.18 35.43
N SER A 4 -11.25 11.00 34.81
CA SER A 4 -10.17 10.41 34.00
C SER A 4 -10.61 10.29 32.53
N ALA A 5 -9.63 10.29 31.62
CA ALA A 5 -9.84 10.11 30.18
C ALA A 5 -8.81 9.11 29.62
N GLU A 6 -9.23 8.32 28.63
CA GLU A 6 -8.40 7.34 27.92
C GLU A 6 -8.66 7.45 26.41
N ILE A 7 -7.67 7.08 25.60
CA ILE A 7 -7.79 6.92 24.15
C ILE A 7 -7.73 5.43 23.83
N VAL A 8 -8.82 4.88 23.31
CA VAL A 8 -8.92 3.46 22.93
C VAL A 8 -8.94 3.34 21.40
N PRO A 9 -8.03 2.57 20.79
CA PRO A 9 -8.05 2.33 19.35
C PRO A 9 -9.11 1.29 18.97
N GLU A 10 -9.85 1.57 17.90
CA GLU A 10 -10.88 0.68 17.35
C GLU A 10 -10.64 0.44 15.85
N PRO A 11 -11.04 -0.74 15.31
CA PRO A 11 -10.96 -1.00 13.88
C PRO A 11 -11.83 -0.02 13.09
N LEU A 12 -11.36 0.37 11.90
CA LEU A 12 -12.16 1.17 10.98
C LEU A 12 -13.28 0.33 10.34
N GLY A 13 -13.02 -0.94 10.04
CA GLY A 13 -13.97 -1.85 9.40
C GLY A 13 -13.37 -2.55 8.19
N LEU A 14 -14.00 -2.38 7.02
CA LEU A 14 -13.57 -3.01 5.76
C LEU A 14 -12.58 -2.12 4.99
N VAL A 15 -11.37 -2.65 4.74
CA VAL A 15 -10.24 -1.96 4.12
C VAL A 15 -9.98 -2.51 2.71
N LEU A 16 -9.89 -1.62 1.72
CA LEU A 16 -9.41 -1.96 0.38
C LEU A 16 -7.92 -1.64 0.27
N ILE A 17 -7.14 -2.59 -0.24
CA ILE A 17 -5.72 -2.41 -0.56
C ILE A 17 -5.54 -2.65 -2.06
N ILE A 18 -5.01 -1.65 -2.77
CA ILE A 18 -4.64 -1.75 -4.18
C ILE A 18 -3.13 -1.59 -4.27
N SER A 19 -2.42 -2.66 -4.64
CA SER A 19 -0.96 -2.71 -4.62
C SER A 19 -0.32 -2.58 -6.01
N SER A 20 0.93 -2.12 -6.04
CA SER A 20 1.71 -1.93 -7.26
C SER A 20 2.41 -3.22 -7.74
N TRP A 21 2.95 -3.18 -8.96
CA TRP A 21 3.60 -4.31 -9.62
C TRP A 21 5.10 -4.44 -9.37
N ASN A 22 5.78 -3.35 -8.99
CA ASN A 22 7.25 -3.30 -8.94
C ASN A 22 7.85 -4.10 -7.77
N PHE A 23 7.11 -4.24 -6.66
CA PHE A 23 7.49 -5.09 -5.53
C PHE A 23 6.26 -5.88 -5.05
N PRO A 24 5.68 -6.78 -5.85
CA PRO A 24 4.27 -7.19 -5.75
C PRO A 24 3.86 -7.82 -4.41
N PHE A 25 4.81 -8.21 -3.56
CA PHE A 25 4.55 -8.72 -2.20
C PHE A 25 4.55 -7.64 -1.13
N GLY A 26 5.50 -6.69 -1.12
CA GLY A 26 5.64 -5.68 -0.06
C GLY A 26 4.41 -4.79 0.08
N PRO A 27 4.06 -3.98 -0.93
CA PRO A 27 2.84 -3.15 -0.94
C PRO A 27 1.53 -3.93 -0.90
N SER A 28 1.56 -5.26 -1.06
CA SER A 28 0.38 -6.11 -0.86
C SER A 28 0.24 -6.53 0.61
N LEU A 29 1.31 -7.08 1.19
CA LEU A 29 1.29 -7.76 2.47
C LEU A 29 1.51 -6.81 3.65
N GLU A 30 2.41 -5.83 3.53
CA GLU A 30 2.70 -4.88 4.60
C GLU A 30 1.45 -4.09 5.05
N PRO A 31 0.67 -3.43 4.15
CA PRO A 31 -0.56 -2.77 4.57
C PRO A 31 -1.63 -3.75 5.04
N MET A 32 -1.65 -4.98 4.51
CA MET A 32 -2.59 -6.02 4.96
C MET A 32 -2.31 -6.46 6.39
N ILE A 33 -1.04 -6.69 6.74
CA ILE A 33 -0.61 -7.02 8.10
C ILE A 33 -1.06 -5.91 9.07
N GLY A 34 -0.82 -4.65 8.73
CA GLY A 34 -1.25 -3.52 9.56
C GLY A 34 -2.76 -3.43 9.72
N ALA A 35 -3.52 -3.61 8.63
CA ALA A 35 -4.98 -3.58 8.68
C ALA A 35 -5.56 -4.71 9.55
N LEU A 36 -5.07 -5.94 9.38
CA LEU A 36 -5.51 -7.11 10.15
C LEU A 36 -5.14 -6.98 11.63
N ALA A 37 -3.91 -6.53 11.94
CA ALA A 37 -3.48 -6.31 13.32
C ALA A 37 -4.33 -5.25 14.04
N ALA A 38 -4.85 -4.26 13.30
CA ALA A 38 -5.79 -3.27 13.80
C ALA A 38 -7.25 -3.76 13.89
N GLY A 39 -7.52 -5.05 13.64
CA GLY A 39 -8.86 -5.66 13.76
C GLY A 39 -9.78 -5.45 12.56
N ASN A 40 -9.24 -5.05 11.40
CA ASN A 40 -10.04 -4.81 10.19
C ASN A 40 -10.23 -6.08 9.35
N THR A 41 -11.21 -6.06 8.46
CA THR A 41 -11.30 -6.99 7.32
C THR A 41 -10.68 -6.37 6.08
N VAL A 42 -10.16 -7.19 5.16
CA VAL A 42 -9.34 -6.72 4.04
C VAL A 42 -9.79 -7.31 2.70
N VAL A 43 -9.87 -6.44 1.70
CA VAL A 43 -9.87 -6.82 0.29
C VAL A 43 -8.56 -6.35 -0.33
N LEU A 44 -7.77 -7.28 -0.85
CA LEU A 44 -6.54 -7.01 -1.58
C LEU A 44 -6.80 -7.14 -3.08
N LYS A 45 -6.45 -6.10 -3.84
CA LYS A 45 -6.40 -6.10 -5.29
C LYS A 45 -4.93 -5.96 -5.73
N PRO A 46 -4.25 -7.06 -6.07
CA PRO A 46 -2.90 -7.01 -6.59
C PRO A 46 -2.87 -6.48 -8.02
N SER A 47 -1.72 -5.95 -8.44
CA SER A 47 -1.53 -5.46 -9.81
C SER A 47 -1.58 -6.61 -10.83
N ASP A 48 -2.36 -6.42 -11.90
CA ASP A 48 -2.46 -7.33 -13.05
C ASP A 48 -1.18 -7.40 -13.89
N LEU A 49 -0.34 -6.36 -13.82
CA LEU A 49 1.01 -6.33 -14.39
C LEU A 49 2.01 -7.31 -13.73
N ALA A 50 1.66 -7.94 -12.61
CA ALA A 50 2.46 -8.99 -11.95
C ALA A 50 1.64 -10.29 -11.76
N PRO A 51 1.19 -10.94 -12.85
CA PRO A 51 0.13 -11.95 -12.81
C PRO A 51 0.51 -13.22 -12.03
N ALA A 52 1.77 -13.66 -12.10
CA ALA A 52 2.24 -14.82 -11.33
C ALA A 52 2.17 -14.55 -9.82
N SER A 53 2.60 -13.36 -9.39
CA SER A 53 2.53 -12.94 -7.98
C SER A 53 1.08 -12.75 -7.52
N ALA A 54 0.23 -12.14 -8.36
CA ALA A 54 -1.19 -11.97 -8.08
C ALA A 54 -1.90 -13.32 -7.87
N SER A 55 -1.62 -14.30 -8.72
CA SER A 55 -2.17 -15.66 -8.63
C SER A 55 -1.68 -16.38 -7.37
N LEU A 56 -0.39 -16.28 -7.07
CA LEU A 56 0.18 -16.85 -5.84
C LEU A 56 -0.45 -16.23 -4.59
N LEU A 57 -0.59 -14.90 -4.54
CA LEU A 57 -1.24 -14.21 -3.43
C LEU A 57 -2.68 -14.68 -3.24
N ALA A 58 -3.46 -14.78 -4.34
CA ALA A 58 -4.84 -15.24 -4.27
C ALA A 58 -4.95 -16.67 -3.71
N THR A 59 -4.09 -17.57 -4.17
CA THR A 59 -4.08 -18.96 -3.72
C THR A 59 -3.62 -19.08 -2.28
N ALA A 60 -2.45 -18.50 -1.94
CA ALA A 60 -1.85 -18.63 -0.62
C ALA A 60 -2.72 -17.97 0.46
N ILE A 61 -3.17 -16.73 0.26
CA ILE A 61 -3.98 -16.02 1.26
C ILE A 61 -5.27 -16.79 1.55
N SER A 62 -5.95 -17.30 0.52
CA SER A 62 -7.18 -18.08 0.71
C SER A 62 -6.97 -19.41 1.43
N THR A 63 -5.74 -19.94 1.41
CA THR A 63 -5.37 -21.19 2.07
C THR A 63 -5.08 -20.98 3.57
N TYR A 64 -4.45 -19.86 3.92
CA TYR A 64 -3.94 -19.63 5.27
C TYR A 64 -4.80 -18.69 6.13
N LEU A 65 -5.60 -17.81 5.53
CA LEU A 65 -6.39 -16.81 6.25
C LEU A 65 -7.90 -17.06 6.14
N ASP A 66 -8.67 -16.50 7.07
CA ASP A 66 -10.13 -16.57 7.02
C ASP A 66 -10.66 -15.89 5.75
N ASN A 67 -11.20 -16.72 4.87
CA ASN A 67 -11.79 -16.33 3.59
C ASN A 67 -13.00 -15.38 3.71
N LYS A 68 -13.58 -15.21 4.89
CA LYS A 68 -14.63 -14.21 5.16
C LYS A 68 -14.03 -12.85 5.55
N ALA A 69 -12.88 -12.86 6.22
CA ALA A 69 -12.20 -11.65 6.68
C ALA A 69 -11.22 -11.09 5.64
N VAL A 70 -10.62 -11.95 4.81
CA VAL A 70 -9.62 -11.57 3.80
C VAL A 70 -10.00 -12.13 2.43
N LYS A 71 -10.08 -11.24 1.43
CA LYS A 71 -10.31 -11.62 0.03
C LYS A 71 -9.25 -11.02 -0.88
N VAL A 72 -8.81 -11.80 -1.86
CA VAL A 72 -7.97 -11.32 -2.95
C VAL A 72 -8.81 -11.28 -4.22
N ILE A 73 -8.90 -10.11 -4.84
CA ILE A 73 -9.65 -9.88 -6.08
C ILE A 73 -8.65 -9.47 -7.16
N GLN A 74 -8.49 -10.34 -8.15
CA GLN A 74 -7.58 -10.11 -9.27
C GLN A 74 -8.30 -9.40 -10.43
N GLY A 75 -7.55 -8.65 -11.22
CA GLY A 75 -8.03 -8.05 -12.46
C GLY A 75 -7.42 -6.68 -12.75
N GLY A 76 -7.63 -6.19 -13.97
CA GLY A 76 -7.08 -4.93 -14.45
C GLY A 76 -7.83 -3.69 -13.94
N PRO A 77 -7.69 -2.54 -14.63
CA PRO A 77 -8.31 -1.27 -14.25
C PRO A 77 -9.82 -1.35 -14.03
N SER A 78 -10.55 -2.07 -14.88
CA SER A 78 -12.02 -2.22 -14.78
C SER A 78 -12.49 -2.82 -13.45
N VAL A 79 -11.79 -3.84 -12.94
CA VAL A 79 -12.07 -4.42 -11.62
C VAL A 79 -11.73 -3.41 -10.52
N GLY A 80 -10.65 -2.64 -10.67
CA GLY A 80 -10.31 -1.56 -9.75
C GLY A 80 -11.40 -0.50 -9.66
N GLU A 81 -11.96 -0.08 -10.80
CA GLU A 81 -13.05 0.90 -10.87
C GLU A 81 -14.33 0.38 -10.20
N GLN A 82 -14.69 -0.89 -10.43
CA GLN A 82 -15.84 -1.52 -9.78
C GLN A 82 -15.67 -1.61 -8.26
N LEU A 83 -14.47 -1.94 -7.78
CA LEU A 83 -14.16 -1.94 -6.35
C LEU A 83 -14.28 -0.53 -5.76
N LEU A 84 -13.77 0.49 -6.45
CA LEU A 84 -13.83 1.89 -5.99
C LEU A 84 -15.26 2.47 -5.96
N GLN A 85 -16.23 1.83 -6.61
CA GLN A 85 -17.65 2.20 -6.50
C GLN A 85 -18.32 1.69 -5.22
N GLN A 86 -17.68 0.76 -4.50
CA GLN A 86 -18.18 0.24 -3.24
C GLN A 86 -17.82 1.16 -2.07
N ARG A 87 -18.57 1.03 -0.96
CA ARG A 87 -18.26 1.74 0.27
C ARG A 87 -17.15 1.03 1.04
N TRP A 88 -16.08 1.76 1.34
CA TRP A 88 -14.96 1.30 2.14
C TRP A 88 -14.79 2.16 3.39
N TYR A 89 -14.28 1.57 4.47
CA TYR A 89 -13.93 2.31 5.68
C TYR A 89 -12.51 2.87 5.61
N LYS A 90 -11.65 2.29 4.77
CA LYS A 90 -10.35 2.84 4.38
C LYS A 90 -9.94 2.31 3.01
N ILE A 91 -9.25 3.12 2.23
CA ILE A 91 -8.57 2.68 1.01
C ILE A 91 -7.06 2.94 1.15
N PHE A 92 -6.25 1.93 0.88
CA PHE A 92 -4.80 2.02 0.78
C PHE A 92 -4.41 1.78 -0.68
N PHE A 93 -3.70 2.72 -1.29
CA PHE A 93 -3.28 2.62 -2.68
C PHE A 93 -1.79 2.90 -2.81
N THR A 94 -1.07 2.01 -3.49
CA THR A 94 0.30 2.25 -3.93
C THR A 94 0.36 2.32 -5.46
N GLY A 95 0.89 3.41 -6.01
CA GLY A 95 1.02 3.55 -7.46
C GLY A 95 1.31 4.97 -7.96
N SER A 96 0.74 5.32 -9.10
CA SER A 96 0.99 6.62 -9.73
C SER A 96 0.12 7.73 -9.15
N ALA A 97 0.62 8.97 -9.13
CA ALA A 97 -0.15 10.11 -8.66
C ALA A 97 -1.42 10.38 -9.49
N HIS A 98 -1.41 10.01 -10.78
CA HIS A 98 -2.59 10.09 -11.63
C HIS A 98 -3.71 9.18 -11.12
N VAL A 99 -3.41 7.90 -10.88
CA VAL A 99 -4.40 6.94 -10.35
C VAL A 99 -4.75 7.25 -8.90
N GLY A 100 -3.81 7.74 -8.10
CA GLY A 100 -4.09 8.19 -6.72
C GLY A 100 -5.18 9.27 -6.65
N ARG A 101 -5.20 10.21 -7.61
CA ARG A 101 -6.30 11.20 -7.71
C ARG A 101 -7.63 10.55 -8.05
N ILE A 102 -7.66 9.52 -8.90
CA ILE A 102 -8.87 8.75 -9.23
C ILE A 102 -9.40 8.03 -7.99
N VAL A 103 -8.50 7.36 -7.24
CA VAL A 103 -8.82 6.70 -5.98
C VAL A 103 -9.44 7.69 -4.98
N MET A 104 -8.79 8.84 -4.77
CA MET A 104 -9.30 9.87 -3.85
C MET A 104 -10.66 10.43 -4.31
N SER A 105 -10.84 10.64 -5.61
CA SER A 105 -12.11 11.12 -6.19
C SER A 105 -13.25 10.11 -6.03
N ALA A 106 -12.96 8.81 -6.03
CA ALA A 106 -13.95 7.78 -5.72
C ALA A 106 -14.24 7.75 -4.21
N ALA A 107 -13.20 7.80 -3.38
CA ALA A 107 -13.30 7.74 -1.92
C ALA A 107 -14.16 8.87 -1.31
N VAL A 108 -14.10 10.09 -1.86
CA VAL A 108 -14.84 11.24 -1.33
C VAL A 108 -16.37 11.04 -1.37
N LYS A 109 -16.89 10.22 -2.29
CA LYS A 109 -18.33 9.90 -2.38
C LYS A 109 -18.87 9.21 -1.13
N HIS A 110 -18.00 8.57 -0.37
CA HIS A 110 -18.32 7.87 0.87
C HIS A 110 -17.61 8.45 2.09
N LEU A 111 -16.92 9.60 1.93
CA LEU A 111 -16.05 10.20 2.94
C LEU A 111 -15.01 9.21 3.49
N THR A 112 -14.53 8.30 2.63
CA THR A 112 -13.58 7.27 3.02
C THR A 112 -12.17 7.87 3.17
N PRO A 113 -11.49 7.68 4.32
CA PRO A 113 -10.09 8.09 4.46
C PRO A 113 -9.18 7.24 3.55
N VAL A 114 -8.19 7.90 2.94
CA VAL A 114 -7.24 7.26 2.03
C VAL A 114 -5.81 7.34 2.53
N THR A 115 -5.01 6.33 2.21
CA THR A 115 -3.54 6.38 2.24
C THR A 115 -3.04 6.18 0.82
N LEU A 116 -2.24 7.12 0.31
CA LEU A 116 -1.75 7.14 -1.07
C LEU A 116 -0.22 7.13 -1.05
N GLU A 117 0.36 5.95 -1.31
CA GLU A 117 1.81 5.76 -1.45
C GLU A 117 2.20 5.95 -2.92
N LEU A 118 2.73 7.14 -3.24
CA LEU A 118 2.90 7.60 -4.62
C LEU A 118 4.37 7.77 -5.00
N GLY A 119 4.62 7.73 -6.31
CA GLY A 119 5.93 8.07 -6.87
C GLY A 119 6.20 9.58 -6.94
N GLY A 120 7.45 9.90 -7.23
CA GLY A 120 7.95 11.26 -7.45
C GLY A 120 9.43 11.23 -7.84
N LYS A 121 10.05 12.40 -7.94
CA LYS A 121 11.50 12.50 -8.08
C LYS A 121 12.10 12.64 -6.68
N CYS A 122 12.90 11.66 -6.26
CA CYS A 122 13.63 11.71 -4.99
C CYS A 122 15.07 12.17 -5.27
N PRO A 123 15.41 13.46 -5.10
CA PRO A 123 16.76 13.96 -5.35
C PRO A 123 17.73 13.41 -4.29
N ALA A 124 18.94 13.06 -4.73
CA ALA A 124 20.08 12.82 -3.83
C ALA A 124 20.98 14.06 -3.86
N VAL A 125 21.05 14.79 -2.74
CA VAL A 125 21.87 16.00 -2.60
C VAL A 125 23.15 15.62 -1.86
N LEU A 126 24.29 15.99 -2.43
CA LEU A 126 25.61 15.82 -1.82
C LEU A 126 26.19 17.19 -1.55
N ASP A 127 26.51 17.46 -0.29
CA ASP A 127 27.27 18.65 0.12
C ASP A 127 28.78 18.39 0.01
N SER A 128 29.62 19.35 0.42
CA SER A 128 31.07 19.20 0.46
C SER A 128 31.49 18.04 1.38
N LEU A 129 32.00 16.97 0.78
CA LEU A 129 32.59 15.83 1.49
C LEU A 129 34.10 16.08 1.65
N SER A 130 34.59 16.09 2.89
CA SER A 130 35.97 16.48 3.22
C SER A 130 37.00 15.36 3.06
N SER A 131 36.57 14.10 2.98
CA SER A 131 37.47 12.95 2.83
C SER A 131 37.14 12.11 1.60
N SER A 132 38.17 11.55 0.98
CA SER A 132 38.03 10.64 -0.16
C SER A 132 37.29 9.35 0.19
N TRP A 133 37.30 8.96 1.47
CA TRP A 133 36.53 7.83 1.98
C TRP A 133 35.03 8.11 1.97
N ASP A 134 34.61 9.28 2.47
CA ASP A 134 33.20 9.66 2.51
C ASP A 134 32.60 9.75 1.10
N ILE A 135 33.36 10.28 0.14
CA ILE A 135 32.97 10.30 -1.28
C ILE A 135 32.71 8.89 -1.79
N LYS A 136 33.63 7.95 -1.55
CA LYS A 136 33.48 6.56 -2.01
C LYS A 136 32.24 5.89 -1.40
N VAL A 137 31.98 6.10 -0.11
CA VAL A 137 30.82 5.53 0.58
C VAL A 137 29.51 6.12 0.05
N ALA A 138 29.45 7.45 -0.10
CA ALA A 138 28.28 8.15 -0.60
C ALA A 138 27.92 7.69 -2.02
N VAL A 139 28.90 7.65 -2.93
CA VAL A 139 28.71 7.18 -4.31
C VAL A 139 28.24 5.72 -4.31
N LYS A 140 28.87 4.83 -3.54
CA LYS A 140 28.47 3.43 -3.47
C LYS A 140 27.02 3.25 -3.05
N ARG A 141 26.56 4.00 -2.04
CA ARG A 141 25.18 3.95 -1.54
C ARG A 141 24.18 4.47 -2.58
N ILE A 142 24.49 5.58 -3.25
CA ILE A 142 23.63 6.16 -4.29
C ILE A 142 23.50 5.20 -5.47
N VAL A 143 24.63 4.68 -5.97
CA VAL A 143 24.64 3.72 -7.09
C VAL A 143 23.86 2.46 -6.73
N TYR A 144 24.07 1.93 -5.53
CA TYR A 144 23.32 0.76 -5.05
C TYR A 144 21.81 1.03 -5.02
N GLY A 145 21.38 2.15 -4.44
CA GLY A 145 19.97 2.52 -4.39
C GLY A 145 19.35 2.75 -5.77
N LYS A 146 20.12 3.23 -6.74
CA LYS A 146 19.64 3.53 -8.10
C LYS A 146 19.55 2.30 -9.00
N LEU A 147 20.44 1.32 -8.83
CA LEU A 147 20.52 0.15 -9.71
C LEU A 147 19.76 -1.07 -9.17
N LYS A 148 19.43 -1.08 -7.87
CA LYS A 148 18.66 -2.18 -7.25
C LYS A 148 17.14 -1.99 -7.39
N SER A 149 16.68 -0.77 -7.64
CA SER A 149 15.26 -0.42 -7.83
C SER A 149 14.73 -0.78 -9.20
#